data_AF-A0A662H173-F1
#
_entry.id   AF-A0A662H173-F1
#
_cell.length_a   1.000
_cell.length_b   1.000
_cell.length_c   1.000
_cell.angle_alpha   90.00
_cell.angle_beta   90.00
_cell.angle_gamma   90.00
#
_symmetry.space_group_name_H-M   'P 1'
#
loop_
_entity.id
_entity.type
_entity.pdbx_description
1 polymer ?
#
loop_
_entity_poly.entity_id
_entity_poly.type
_entity_poly.pdbx_seq_one_letter_code
_entity_poly.pdbx_strand_id
1 'polypeptide(L)'
;MFISIRGRVLINVEALNMTESVGNYVKHRRVPVLLPSTYTTYFVPAISGESIAHGYQEVLAGEAKKNNIPVCKLCERGIFLKSTNESVFNGAFGKKPPKDEFEFEKEVVSNCIVEDVGGFLYAPRAGGNVKRTSNFYTGYMIPVKEILESIVIEPQLHSRYALGTPYVAKGAIGQMIYYVELSSAVYTFSFDLDTRFIGRATFVYGKVGESLVNNIDERILVTLDSVKKFLTEMMFGAKKTRFLPVVDWESLVVAVADDVWT
;
A
#
# COMPACT_ATOMS: atom_id res chain seq x y z
N MET A 1 18.29 5.85 11.04
CA MET A 1 18.36 6.42 9.69
C MET A 1 16.94 6.68 9.22
N PHE A 2 16.72 7.86 8.66
CA PHE A 2 15.47 8.25 8.03
C PHE A 2 15.73 8.48 6.54
N ILE A 3 14.86 7.98 5.68
CA ILE A 3 14.90 8.19 4.24
C ILE A 3 13.63 8.91 3.83
N SER A 4 13.77 10.02 3.11
CA SER A 4 12.65 10.70 2.50
C SER A 4 12.79 10.71 0.99
N ILE A 5 11.74 10.28 0.30
CA ILE A 5 11.67 10.18 -1.15
C ILE A 5 10.54 11.07 -1.65
N ARG A 6 10.86 11.95 -2.60
CA ARG A 6 9.91 12.82 -3.29
C ARG A 6 10.14 12.70 -4.77
N GLY A 7 9.08 12.66 -5.58
CA GLY A 7 9.26 12.62 -7.02
C GLY A 7 8.03 13.03 -7.80
N ARG A 8 8.25 13.21 -9.10
CA ARG A 8 7.21 13.43 -10.10
C ARG A 8 7.18 12.22 -11.02
N VAL A 9 6.01 11.63 -11.18
CA VAL A 9 5.84 10.41 -11.97
C VAL A 9 4.70 10.59 -12.95
N LEU A 10 4.99 10.44 -14.23
CA LEU A 10 4.00 10.37 -15.28
C LEU A 10 3.35 8.98 -15.24
N ILE A 11 2.03 8.94 -15.06
CA ILE A 11 1.24 7.72 -15.10
C ILE A 11 0.19 7.86 -16.19
N ASN A 12 0.22 6.96 -17.18
CA ASN A 12 -0.73 6.95 -18.29
C ASN A 12 -1.72 5.81 -18.21
N VAL A 13 -2.95 6.08 -18.65
CA VAL A 13 -4.04 5.08 -18.79
C VAL A 13 -4.28 4.36 -17.46
N GLU A 14 -4.29 5.13 -16.38
CA GLU A 14 -4.34 4.56 -15.05
C GLU A 14 -5.77 4.13 -14.69
N ALA A 15 -5.86 2.93 -14.12
CA ALA A 15 -7.05 2.43 -13.42
C ALA A 15 -6.66 1.89 -12.02
N LEU A 16 -5.54 2.40 -11.49
CA LEU A 16 -4.84 1.83 -10.33
C LEU A 16 -5.59 2.00 -9.02
N ASN A 17 -6.42 3.03 -8.89
CA ASN A 17 -7.11 3.38 -7.64
C ASN A 17 -8.58 3.73 -7.86
N MET A 18 -9.30 2.81 -8.49
CA MET A 18 -10.74 2.92 -8.66
C MET A 18 -11.49 2.72 -7.34
N THR A 19 -12.60 3.43 -7.15
CA THR A 19 -13.55 3.14 -6.07
C THR A 19 -14.51 2.02 -6.49
N GLU A 20 -15.32 1.54 -5.55
CA GLU A 20 -16.36 0.54 -5.82
C GLU A 20 -17.26 0.95 -7.00
N SER A 21 -17.76 -0.04 -7.74
CA SER A 21 -18.64 0.16 -8.89
C SER A 21 -20.01 0.68 -8.44
N VAL A 22 -20.45 1.77 -9.04
CA VAL A 22 -21.84 2.24 -8.90
C VAL A 22 -22.60 1.73 -10.12
N GLY A 23 -23.34 0.64 -9.94
CA GLY A 23 -23.96 -0.08 -11.05
C GLY A 23 -22.91 -0.61 -12.03
N ASN A 24 -22.98 -0.19 -13.29
CA ASN A 24 -22.03 -0.59 -14.31
C ASN A 24 -20.89 0.43 -14.54
N TYR A 25 -20.75 1.45 -13.70
CA TYR A 25 -19.73 2.46 -13.85
C TYR A 25 -18.73 2.40 -12.70
N VAL A 26 -17.45 2.28 -13.04
CA VAL A 26 -16.36 2.30 -12.08
C VAL A 26 -15.71 3.68 -12.14
N LYS A 27 -15.71 4.40 -11.01
CA LYS A 27 -15.15 5.75 -10.88
C LYS A 27 -13.71 5.73 -10.37
N HIS A 28 -12.91 6.71 -10.78
CA HIS A 28 -11.65 7.00 -10.10
C HIS A 28 -11.91 7.49 -8.68
N ARG A 29 -11.04 7.12 -7.73
CA ARG A 29 -10.96 7.85 -6.46
C ARG A 29 -10.58 9.29 -6.76
N ARG A 30 -11.33 10.23 -6.19
CA ARG A 30 -11.05 11.67 -6.30
C ARG A 30 -10.83 12.27 -4.92
N VAL A 31 -9.95 13.24 -4.84
CA VAL A 31 -9.73 14.03 -3.62
C VAL A 31 -9.90 15.52 -3.93
N PRO A 32 -10.49 16.30 -3.01
CA PRO A 32 -10.57 17.74 -3.16
C PRO A 32 -9.19 18.38 -2.90
N VAL A 33 -8.71 19.18 -3.84
CA VAL A 33 -7.47 19.96 -3.71
C VAL A 33 -7.83 21.43 -3.85
N LEU A 34 -7.53 22.22 -2.80
CA LEU A 34 -7.71 23.66 -2.80
C LEU A 34 -6.50 24.32 -3.47
N LEU A 35 -6.73 25.09 -4.52
CA LEU A 35 -5.70 25.93 -5.14
C LEU A 35 -5.61 27.26 -4.39
N PRO A 36 -4.54 27.56 -3.62
CA PRO A 36 -4.53 28.73 -2.74
C PRO A 36 -4.57 30.08 -3.48
N SER A 37 -4.16 30.13 -4.74
CA SER A 37 -4.17 31.37 -5.53
C SER A 37 -5.57 31.82 -5.92
N THR A 38 -6.49 30.88 -6.13
CA THR A 38 -7.88 31.16 -6.55
C THR A 38 -8.90 30.74 -5.50
N TYR A 39 -8.47 30.07 -4.43
CA TYR A 39 -9.31 29.36 -3.44
C TYR A 39 -10.36 28.44 -4.09
N THR A 40 -10.07 27.95 -5.30
CA THR A 40 -10.94 27.03 -6.02
C THR A 40 -10.59 25.60 -5.65
N THR A 41 -11.61 24.79 -5.38
CA THR A 41 -11.45 23.38 -5.05
C THR A 41 -11.64 22.54 -6.31
N TYR A 42 -10.63 21.76 -6.66
CA TYR A 42 -10.66 20.81 -7.77
C TYR A 42 -10.80 19.39 -7.23
N PHE A 43 -11.67 18.57 -7.84
CA PHE A 43 -11.74 17.14 -7.57
C PHE A 43 -10.89 16.40 -8.59
N VAL A 44 -9.69 16.02 -8.18
CA VAL A 44 -8.70 15.38 -9.06
C VAL A 44 -8.61 13.88 -8.81
N PRO A 45 -8.29 13.06 -9.83
CA PRO A 45 -8.01 11.65 -9.62
C PRO A 45 -6.84 11.51 -8.65
N ALA A 46 -6.87 10.50 -7.80
CA ALA A 46 -5.82 10.30 -6.80
C ALA A 46 -5.55 8.82 -6.59
N ILE A 47 -4.29 8.50 -6.31
CA ILE A 47 -3.88 7.17 -5.85
C ILE A 47 -3.63 7.24 -4.35
N SER A 48 -4.30 6.36 -3.62
CA SER A 48 -4.25 6.33 -2.16
C SER A 48 -2.91 5.85 -1.65
N GLY A 49 -2.47 6.43 -0.53
CA GLY A 49 -1.29 5.96 0.18
C GLY A 49 -1.41 4.48 0.54
N GLU A 50 -2.61 3.99 0.87
CA GLU A 50 -2.85 2.58 1.15
C GLU A 50 -2.58 1.67 -0.05
N SER A 51 -2.85 2.12 -1.27
CA SER A 51 -2.54 1.35 -2.49
C SER A 51 -1.03 1.23 -2.70
N ILE A 52 -0.30 2.33 -2.48
CA ILE A 52 1.16 2.40 -2.55
C ILE A 52 1.77 1.53 -1.44
N ALA A 53 1.27 1.65 -0.22
CA ALA A 53 1.67 0.86 0.93
C ALA A 53 1.43 -0.64 0.74
N HIS A 54 0.31 -1.02 0.13
CA HIS A 54 0.01 -2.41 -0.22
C HIS A 54 1.05 -2.94 -1.21
N GLY A 55 1.29 -2.21 -2.31
CA GLY A 55 2.31 -2.58 -3.29
C GLY A 55 3.71 -2.73 -2.67
N TYR A 56 4.13 -1.77 -1.85
CA TYR A 56 5.41 -1.86 -1.14
C TYR A 56 5.49 -3.08 -0.21
N GLN A 57 4.43 -3.39 0.55
CA GLN A 57 4.41 -4.56 1.43
C GLN A 57 4.45 -5.88 0.64
N GLU A 58 3.88 -5.94 -0.57
CA GLU A 58 4.02 -7.11 -1.45
C GLU A 58 5.48 -7.30 -1.90
N VAL A 59 6.16 -6.21 -2.27
CA VAL A 59 7.58 -6.24 -2.60
C VAL A 59 8.41 -6.71 -1.41
N LEU A 60 8.14 -6.14 -0.23
CA LEU A 60 8.82 -6.49 1.01
C LEU A 60 8.64 -7.97 1.37
N ALA A 61 7.43 -8.51 1.26
CA ALA A 61 7.18 -9.93 1.49
C ALA A 61 7.98 -10.82 0.51
N GLY A 62 8.04 -10.41 -0.76
CA GLY A 62 8.78 -11.13 -1.80
C GLY A 62 10.29 -11.13 -1.58
N GLU A 63 10.87 -9.96 -1.27
CA GLU A 63 12.32 -9.84 -1.01
C GLU A 63 12.73 -10.48 0.31
N ALA A 64 11.90 -10.39 1.35
CA ALA A 64 12.13 -11.09 2.61
C ALA A 64 12.24 -12.61 2.42
N LYS A 65 11.32 -13.20 1.63
CA LYS A 65 11.35 -14.63 1.36
C LYS A 65 12.62 -15.07 0.64
N LYS A 66 13.12 -14.27 -0.32
CA LYS A 66 14.37 -14.55 -1.04
C LYS A 66 15.59 -14.52 -0.10
N ASN A 67 15.56 -13.64 0.90
CA ASN A 67 16.63 -13.45 1.87
C ASN A 67 16.44 -14.26 3.16
N ASN A 68 15.52 -15.24 3.16
CA ASN A 68 15.21 -16.09 4.33
C ASN A 68 14.79 -15.33 5.60
N ILE A 69 14.21 -14.13 5.46
CA ILE A 69 13.61 -13.39 6.56
C ILE A 69 12.17 -13.86 6.78
N PRO A 70 11.73 -14.09 8.04
CA PRO A 70 10.38 -14.57 8.32
C PRO A 70 9.26 -13.64 7.82
N VAL A 71 8.28 -14.23 7.15
CA VAL A 71 7.01 -13.59 6.73
C VAL A 71 5.86 -14.51 7.14
N CYS A 72 4.76 -13.95 7.66
CA CYS A 72 3.61 -14.77 8.05
C CYS A 72 2.82 -15.27 6.83
N LYS A 73 2.08 -16.38 6.98
CA LYS A 73 1.36 -17.07 5.89
C LYS A 73 0.40 -16.19 5.09
N LEU A 74 -0.15 -15.16 5.73
CA LEU A 74 -1.08 -14.23 5.10
C LEU A 74 -0.32 -13.14 4.30
N CYS A 75 0.70 -12.54 4.90
CA CYS A 75 1.51 -11.51 4.25
C CYS A 75 2.28 -12.08 3.03
N GLU A 76 2.72 -13.34 3.09
CA GLU A 76 3.31 -14.05 1.93
C GLU A 76 2.38 -14.12 0.70
N ARG A 77 1.07 -14.03 0.92
CA ARG A 77 0.03 -14.10 -0.12
C ARG A 77 -0.50 -12.73 -0.53
N GLY A 78 0.10 -11.64 -0.05
CA GLY A 78 -0.39 -10.28 -0.26
C GLY A 78 -1.66 -9.94 0.55
N ILE A 79 -2.00 -10.76 1.56
CA ILE A 79 -3.18 -10.56 2.41
C ILE A 79 -2.75 -9.88 3.71
N PHE A 80 -2.72 -8.55 3.72
CA PHE A 80 -2.23 -7.75 4.85
C PHE A 80 -3.30 -7.48 5.92
N LEU A 81 -3.85 -8.55 6.51
CA LEU A 81 -4.72 -8.45 7.69
C LEU A 81 -3.96 -8.20 9.00
N LYS A 82 -2.64 -8.44 9.00
CA LYS A 82 -1.64 -8.02 10.01
C LYS A 82 -2.11 -8.14 11.46
N SER A 83 -2.25 -9.38 11.93
CA SER A 83 -2.58 -9.73 13.33
C SER A 83 -3.67 -8.87 13.96
N THR A 84 -4.72 -8.51 13.21
CA THR A 84 -5.75 -7.58 13.69
C THR A 84 -6.62 -8.14 14.81
N ASN A 85 -6.77 -9.46 14.87
CA ASN A 85 -7.51 -10.17 15.89
C ASN A 85 -6.95 -11.59 16.09
N GLU A 86 -7.51 -12.33 17.06
CA GLU A 86 -7.05 -13.68 17.42
C GLU A 86 -7.12 -14.69 16.27
N SER A 87 -8.18 -14.63 15.44
CA SER A 87 -8.34 -15.58 14.33
C SER A 87 -7.36 -15.30 13.21
N VAL A 88 -7.07 -14.03 12.92
CA VAL A 88 -6.05 -13.61 11.97
C VAL A 88 -4.66 -14.01 12.46
N PHE A 89 -4.34 -13.78 13.73
CA PHE A 89 -3.06 -14.19 14.32
C PHE A 89 -2.86 -15.71 14.24
N ASN A 90 -3.88 -16.49 14.60
CA ASN A 90 -3.81 -17.94 14.51
C ASN A 90 -3.70 -18.43 13.05
N GLY A 91 -4.41 -17.80 12.12
CA GLY A 91 -4.26 -18.10 10.68
C GLY A 91 -2.88 -17.76 10.12
N ALA A 92 -2.27 -16.67 10.61
CA ALA A 92 -0.96 -16.19 10.18
C ALA A 92 0.20 -17.04 10.73
N PHE A 93 0.17 -17.38 12.02
CA PHE A 93 1.29 -18.02 12.73
C PHE A 93 1.03 -19.46 13.18
N GLY A 94 -0.22 -19.93 13.17
CA GLY A 94 -0.59 -21.30 13.60
C GLY A 94 -0.55 -21.52 15.11
N LYS A 95 -0.57 -20.45 15.91
CA LYS A 95 -0.52 -20.49 17.37
C LYS A 95 -1.43 -19.46 18.00
N LYS A 96 -1.70 -19.61 19.30
CA LYS A 96 -2.50 -18.64 20.05
C LYS A 96 -1.66 -17.38 20.36
N PRO A 97 -2.27 -16.19 20.33
CA PRO A 97 -1.57 -14.97 20.67
C PRO A 97 -1.15 -14.98 22.15
N PRO A 98 0.08 -14.54 22.47
CA PRO A 98 0.48 -14.27 23.86
C PRO A 98 -0.47 -13.27 24.52
N LYS A 99 -0.68 -13.43 25.84
CA LYS A 99 -1.51 -12.49 26.63
C LYS A 99 -0.75 -11.23 27.03
N ASP A 100 0.57 -11.34 27.19
CA ASP A 100 1.44 -10.21 27.51
C ASP A 100 1.69 -9.39 26.23
N GLU A 101 1.56 -8.07 26.34
CA GLU A 101 1.64 -7.14 25.22
C GLU A 101 3.03 -7.09 24.59
N PHE A 102 4.08 -7.19 25.41
CA PHE A 102 5.46 -7.18 24.93
C PHE A 102 5.81 -8.50 24.25
N GLU A 103 5.45 -9.64 24.85
CA GLU A 103 5.65 -10.94 24.22
C GLU A 103 4.82 -11.08 22.94
N PHE A 104 3.63 -10.47 22.88
CA PHE A 104 2.84 -10.39 21.65
C PHE A 104 3.58 -9.61 20.55
N GLU A 105 4.05 -8.38 20.83
CA GLU A 105 4.80 -7.58 19.86
C GLU A 105 6.05 -8.32 19.38
N LYS A 106 6.81 -8.91 20.32
CA LYS A 106 8.00 -9.72 20.03
C LYS A 106 7.69 -10.87 19.11
N GLU A 107 6.61 -11.59 19.38
CA GLU A 107 6.20 -12.74 18.59
C GLU A 107 5.81 -12.34 17.15
N VAL A 108 5.04 -11.27 16.99
CA VAL A 108 4.67 -10.77 15.65
C VAL A 108 5.90 -10.32 14.87
N VAL A 109 6.74 -9.47 15.47
CA VAL A 109 7.93 -8.89 14.83
C VAL A 109 8.93 -9.99 14.46
N SER A 110 9.16 -10.96 15.34
CA SER A 110 10.09 -12.06 15.11
C SER A 110 9.70 -12.94 13.92
N ASN A 111 8.41 -13.14 13.67
CA ASN A 111 7.92 -14.05 12.63
C ASN A 111 7.42 -13.35 11.37
N CYS A 112 7.33 -12.01 11.35
CA CYS A 112 6.83 -11.30 10.18
C CYS A 112 7.48 -9.92 10.02
N ILE A 113 8.40 -9.79 9.07
CA ILE A 113 8.99 -8.49 8.69
C ILE A 113 7.98 -7.50 8.11
N VAL A 114 6.91 -7.98 7.46
CA VAL A 114 5.86 -7.09 6.93
C VAL A 114 5.10 -6.39 8.05
N GLU A 115 4.84 -7.10 9.16
CA GLU A 115 4.18 -6.52 10.33
C GLU A 115 5.16 -5.72 11.21
N ASP A 116 6.45 -6.08 11.19
CA ASP A 116 7.54 -5.29 11.77
C ASP A 116 7.64 -3.91 11.10
N VAL A 117 7.80 -3.88 9.76
CA VAL A 117 8.02 -2.65 9.00
C VAL A 117 6.72 -1.90 8.72
N GLY A 118 5.65 -2.60 8.34
CA GLY A 118 4.36 -2.00 7.99
C GLY A 118 3.41 -1.79 9.16
N GLY A 119 3.83 -2.18 10.36
CA GLY A 119 3.03 -2.06 11.58
C GLY A 119 1.75 -2.90 11.56
N PHE A 120 1.09 -2.95 12.71
CA PHE A 120 -0.15 -3.69 12.90
C PHE A 120 -0.97 -3.07 14.03
N LEU A 121 -2.25 -3.43 14.09
CA LEU A 121 -3.14 -3.05 15.18
C LEU A 121 -3.93 -4.27 15.61
N TYR A 122 -3.52 -4.90 16.70
CA TYR A 122 -4.25 -5.97 17.34
C TYR A 122 -5.30 -5.36 18.27
N ALA A 123 -6.58 -5.64 18.00
CA ALA A 123 -7.72 -5.14 18.76
C ALA A 123 -8.82 -6.22 18.86
N PRO A 124 -8.62 -7.28 19.66
CA PRO A 124 -9.61 -8.33 19.86
C PRO A 124 -10.86 -7.82 20.59
N ARG A 125 -12.01 -8.46 20.32
CA ARG A 125 -13.29 -8.14 20.98
C ARG A 125 -13.27 -8.38 22.49
N ALA A 126 -12.40 -9.26 22.97
CA ALA A 126 -12.30 -9.65 24.39
C ALA A 126 -11.52 -8.63 25.26
N GLY A 127 -10.98 -7.57 24.67
CA GLY A 127 -10.17 -6.55 25.36
C GLY A 127 -8.66 -6.78 25.24
N GLY A 128 -7.90 -5.73 25.50
CA GLY A 128 -6.47 -5.63 25.18
C GLY A 128 -6.25 -5.04 23.78
N ASN A 129 -5.19 -4.27 23.61
CA ASN A 129 -4.79 -3.72 22.32
C ASN A 129 -3.28 -3.66 22.22
N VAL A 130 -2.71 -4.03 21.07
CA VAL A 130 -1.29 -3.82 20.79
C VAL A 130 -1.20 -3.13 19.44
N LYS A 131 -0.60 -1.93 19.44
CA LYS A 131 -0.43 -1.13 18.24
C LYS A 131 1.05 -0.94 17.95
N ARG A 132 1.44 -1.30 16.74
CA ARG A 132 2.73 -0.95 16.17
C ARG A 132 2.50 -0.01 14.98
N THR A 133 3.02 1.20 15.06
CA THR A 133 2.94 2.15 13.95
C THR A 133 3.86 1.71 12.82
N SER A 134 3.45 1.92 11.57
CA SER A 134 4.31 1.65 10.41
C SER A 134 5.61 2.46 10.48
N ASN A 135 6.72 1.82 10.12
CA ASN A 135 8.01 2.45 9.96
C ASN A 135 8.16 3.16 8.61
N PHE A 136 7.24 2.93 7.68
CA PHE A 136 7.18 3.67 6.42
C PHE A 136 5.89 4.49 6.33
N TYR A 137 5.97 5.58 5.57
CA TYR A 137 4.90 6.54 5.37
C TYR A 137 4.69 6.75 3.89
N THR A 138 3.44 6.74 3.46
CA THR A 138 3.05 6.97 2.07
C THR A 138 2.02 8.07 2.03
N GLY A 139 2.28 9.10 1.23
CA GLY A 139 1.28 10.12 0.93
C GLY A 139 0.32 9.65 -0.16
N TYR A 140 -0.77 10.39 -0.32
CA TYR A 140 -1.58 10.28 -1.52
C TYR A 140 -0.77 10.78 -2.73
N MET A 141 -0.82 10.06 -3.84
CA MET A 141 -0.40 10.62 -5.10
C MET A 141 -1.57 11.41 -5.69
N ILE A 142 -1.34 12.70 -5.83
CA ILE A 142 -2.24 13.63 -6.51
C ILE A 142 -1.50 14.25 -7.70
N PRO A 143 -2.23 14.72 -8.72
CA PRO A 143 -1.61 15.40 -9.84
C PRO A 143 -0.84 16.65 -9.38
N VAL A 144 0.24 16.96 -10.09
CA VAL A 144 1.03 18.17 -9.82
C VAL A 144 0.19 19.43 -9.98
N LYS A 145 0.50 20.46 -9.17
CA LYS A 145 -0.28 21.72 -9.10
C LYS A 145 -0.54 22.35 -10.46
N GLU A 146 0.45 22.34 -11.34
CA GLU A 146 0.42 22.98 -12.66
C GLU A 146 -0.55 22.34 -13.66
N ILE A 147 -1.00 21.10 -13.43
CA ILE A 147 -1.94 20.40 -14.34
C ILE A 147 -3.33 20.21 -13.75
N LEU A 148 -3.60 20.69 -12.52
CA LEU A 148 -4.88 20.45 -11.83
C LEU A 148 -6.11 20.87 -12.67
N GLU A 149 -5.98 21.92 -13.49
CA GLU A 149 -7.04 22.44 -14.35
C GLU A 149 -7.19 21.68 -15.68
N SER A 150 -6.18 20.91 -16.08
CA SER A 150 -6.08 20.29 -17.40
C SER A 150 -6.23 18.77 -17.39
N ILE A 151 -6.50 18.17 -16.23
CA ILE A 151 -6.67 16.72 -16.12
C ILE A 151 -7.95 16.28 -16.84
N VAL A 152 -7.78 15.34 -17.76
CA VAL A 152 -8.88 14.69 -18.45
C VAL A 152 -9.14 13.33 -17.80
N ILE A 153 -10.41 13.09 -17.44
CA ILE A 153 -10.91 11.79 -17.02
C ILE A 153 -11.91 11.35 -18.07
N GLU A 154 -11.64 10.23 -18.73
CA GLU A 154 -12.48 9.71 -19.80
C GLU A 154 -13.03 8.32 -19.46
N PRO A 155 -14.36 8.11 -19.46
CA PRO A 155 -14.93 6.78 -19.31
C PRO A 155 -14.79 5.96 -20.59
N GLN A 156 -14.13 4.81 -20.49
CA GLN A 156 -14.05 3.84 -21.56
C GLN A 156 -15.03 2.68 -21.36
N LEU A 157 -15.73 2.32 -22.45
CA LEU A 157 -16.64 1.18 -22.49
C LEU A 157 -15.86 -0.13 -22.49
N HIS A 158 -16.11 -0.98 -21.52
CA HIS A 158 -15.63 -2.35 -21.51
C HIS A 158 -16.80 -3.32 -21.63
N SER A 159 -16.85 -4.02 -22.76
CA SER A 159 -17.73 -5.14 -22.96
C SER A 159 -16.96 -6.44 -22.74
N ARG A 160 -17.66 -7.47 -22.26
CA ARG A 160 -17.22 -8.84 -22.42
C ARG A 160 -18.26 -9.52 -23.31
N TYR A 161 -17.79 -10.12 -24.40
CA TYR A 161 -18.66 -10.62 -25.46
C TYR A 161 -19.17 -12.03 -25.11
N ALA A 162 -20.46 -12.16 -24.85
CA ALA A 162 -21.13 -13.45 -24.60
C ALA A 162 -22.46 -13.62 -25.36
N LEU A 163 -22.71 -12.77 -26.35
CA LEU A 163 -23.92 -12.84 -27.17
C LEU A 163 -23.79 -14.00 -28.18
N GLY A 164 -24.82 -14.84 -28.27
CA GLY A 164 -24.88 -15.98 -29.20
C GLY A 164 -24.42 -17.33 -28.62
N THR A 165 -24.13 -17.41 -27.32
CA THR A 165 -23.85 -18.70 -26.67
C THR A 165 -25.15 -19.38 -26.20
N PRO A 166 -25.23 -20.73 -26.19
CA PRO A 166 -26.41 -21.44 -25.69
C PRO A 166 -26.67 -21.20 -24.19
N TYR A 167 -25.70 -20.61 -23.47
CA TYR A 167 -25.76 -20.30 -22.04
C TYR A 167 -26.42 -18.96 -21.71
N VAL A 168 -26.68 -18.09 -22.71
CA VAL A 168 -27.37 -16.81 -22.54
C VAL A 168 -28.69 -16.88 -23.29
N ALA A 169 -29.75 -17.32 -22.60
CA ALA A 169 -31.11 -17.36 -23.15
C ALA A 169 -31.60 -15.94 -23.50
N LYS A 170 -32.52 -15.83 -24.48
CA LYS A 170 -33.22 -14.57 -24.76
C LYS A 170 -33.90 -14.06 -23.48
N GLY A 171 -33.44 -12.92 -22.95
CA GLY A 171 -33.95 -12.31 -21.72
C GLY A 171 -33.13 -12.58 -20.46
N ALA A 172 -32.10 -13.42 -20.52
CA ALA A 172 -31.12 -13.53 -19.44
C ALA A 172 -30.20 -12.30 -19.44
N ILE A 173 -29.85 -11.77 -18.26
CA ILE A 173 -28.80 -10.76 -18.12
C ILE A 173 -27.49 -11.45 -18.55
N GLY A 174 -27.06 -11.19 -19.78
CA GLY A 174 -25.76 -11.63 -20.27
C GLY A 174 -24.61 -10.94 -19.52
N GLN A 175 -23.40 -10.94 -20.09
CA GLN A 175 -22.33 -10.14 -19.50
C GLN A 175 -22.70 -8.65 -19.53
N MET A 176 -22.73 -8.02 -18.35
CA MET A 176 -23.00 -6.60 -18.21
C MET A 176 -21.84 -5.78 -18.81
N ILE A 177 -22.20 -4.84 -19.66
CA ILE A 177 -21.31 -3.77 -20.14
C ILE A 177 -20.99 -2.87 -18.96
N TYR A 178 -19.72 -2.53 -18.76
CA TYR A 178 -19.30 -1.59 -17.73
C TYR A 178 -18.36 -0.51 -18.27
N TYR A 179 -18.41 0.67 -17.68
CA TYR A 179 -17.50 1.77 -17.98
C TYR A 179 -16.43 1.86 -16.91
N VAL A 180 -15.21 2.17 -17.33
CA VAL A 180 -14.07 2.40 -16.45
C VAL A 180 -13.50 3.75 -16.82
N GLU A 181 -13.50 4.68 -15.89
CA GLU A 181 -12.74 5.92 -16.05
C GLU A 181 -11.26 5.59 -16.23
N LEU A 182 -10.61 6.30 -17.16
CA LEU A 182 -9.16 6.31 -17.39
C LEU A 182 -8.68 7.75 -17.31
N SER A 183 -7.47 7.92 -16.79
CA SER A 183 -6.80 9.22 -16.76
C SER A 183 -5.31 9.05 -17.00
N SER A 184 -4.67 10.13 -17.42
CA SER A 184 -3.23 10.25 -17.56
C SER A 184 -2.82 11.58 -16.95
N ALA A 185 -1.86 11.57 -16.04
CA ALA A 185 -1.38 12.76 -15.38
C ALA A 185 0.03 12.55 -14.82
N VAL A 186 0.71 13.67 -14.55
CA VAL A 186 1.92 13.69 -13.75
C VAL A 186 1.52 13.81 -12.28
N TYR A 187 1.92 12.83 -11.49
CA TYR A 187 1.61 12.72 -10.07
C TYR A 187 2.79 13.10 -9.19
N THR A 188 2.52 13.68 -8.03
CA THR A 188 3.50 13.81 -6.95
C THR A 188 3.57 12.50 -6.16
N PHE A 189 4.77 11.95 -6.01
CA PHE A 189 5.05 10.78 -5.17
C PHE A 189 5.77 11.20 -3.89
N SER A 190 5.36 10.60 -2.77
CA SER A 190 6.00 10.80 -1.47
C SER A 190 6.03 9.49 -0.69
N PHE A 191 7.23 9.07 -0.29
CA PHE A 191 7.46 7.90 0.54
C PHE A 191 8.56 8.19 1.55
N ASP A 192 8.32 7.91 2.82
CA ASP A 192 9.33 8.05 3.88
C ASP A 192 9.53 6.71 4.59
N LEU A 193 10.74 6.47 5.08
CA LEU A 193 11.10 5.27 5.85
C LEU A 193 11.96 5.64 7.04
N ASP A 194 11.51 5.26 8.24
CA ASP A 194 12.23 5.36 9.49
C ASP A 194 12.70 3.97 9.94
N THR A 195 14.01 3.72 9.86
CA THR A 195 14.57 2.41 10.23
C THR A 195 14.77 2.24 11.73
N ARG A 196 14.60 3.29 12.54
CA ARG A 196 14.98 3.29 13.98
C ARG A 196 14.32 2.18 14.78
N PHE A 197 13.06 1.87 14.49
CA PHE A 197 12.28 0.89 15.26
C PHE A 197 12.13 -0.47 14.58
N ILE A 198 12.74 -0.70 13.40
CA ILE A 198 12.70 -2.01 12.74
C ILE A 198 13.37 -3.04 13.66
N GLY A 199 12.66 -4.13 13.97
CA GLY A 199 13.13 -5.17 14.88
C GLY A 199 13.21 -4.77 16.36
N ARG A 200 12.65 -3.62 16.75
CA ARG A 200 12.67 -3.10 18.13
C ARG A 200 11.27 -2.87 18.67
N ALA A 201 11.13 -2.95 19.98
CA ALA A 201 9.86 -2.74 20.67
C ALA A 201 9.41 -1.27 20.61
N THR A 202 8.10 -1.08 20.44
CA THR A 202 7.49 0.25 20.33
C THR A 202 6.29 0.44 21.24
N PHE A 203 5.66 -0.65 21.69
CA PHE A 203 4.37 -0.54 22.37
C PHE A 203 4.50 -0.29 23.89
N VAL A 204 5.30 -1.10 24.58
CA VAL A 204 5.43 -1.02 26.04
C VAL A 204 6.44 0.05 26.44
N TYR A 205 5.98 1.11 27.13
CA TYR A 205 6.76 2.30 27.50
C TYR A 205 8.14 1.98 28.10
N GLY A 206 8.21 1.06 29.07
CA GLY A 206 9.46 0.72 29.74
C GLY A 206 10.46 -0.09 28.91
N LYS A 207 10.06 -0.56 27.73
CA LYS A 207 10.83 -1.45 26.86
C LYS A 207 11.05 -0.89 25.45
N VAL A 208 10.67 0.37 25.21
CA VAL A 208 10.80 0.98 23.88
C VAL A 208 12.28 0.98 23.45
N GLY A 209 12.53 0.54 22.21
CA GLY A 209 13.88 0.46 21.64
C GLY A 209 14.66 -0.82 22.00
N GLU A 210 14.13 -1.66 22.89
CA GLU A 210 14.69 -3.00 23.14
C GLU A 210 14.64 -3.84 21.87
N SER A 211 15.70 -4.62 21.63
CA SER A 211 15.78 -5.49 20.46
C SER A 211 14.85 -6.68 20.64
N LEU A 212 13.89 -6.83 19.73
CA LEU A 212 12.96 -7.97 19.70
C LEU A 212 13.53 -9.17 18.94
N VAL A 213 14.47 -8.89 18.04
CA VAL A 213 15.11 -9.86 17.13
C VAL A 213 16.61 -9.66 17.11
N ASN A 214 17.35 -10.71 16.74
CA ASN A 214 18.82 -10.66 16.66
C ASN A 214 19.33 -10.20 15.29
N ASN A 215 18.50 -10.25 14.24
CA ASN A 215 18.89 -9.98 12.85
C ASN A 215 18.39 -8.61 12.34
N ILE A 216 18.55 -7.57 13.15
CA ILE A 216 18.05 -6.22 12.84
C ILE A 216 18.69 -5.67 11.55
N ASP A 217 20.01 -5.82 11.40
CA ASP A 217 20.73 -5.27 10.25
C ASP A 217 20.28 -5.91 8.93
N GLU A 218 20.07 -7.23 8.92
CA GLU A 218 19.53 -7.95 7.75
C GLU A 218 18.12 -7.48 7.40
N ARG A 219 17.27 -7.24 8.40
CA ARG A 219 15.90 -6.72 8.18
C ARG A 219 15.93 -5.32 7.59
N ILE A 220 16.80 -4.45 8.08
CA ILE A 220 16.99 -3.10 7.54
C ILE A 220 17.46 -3.20 6.08
N LEU A 221 18.44 -4.03 5.79
CA LEU A 221 18.96 -4.23 4.43
C LEU A 221 17.87 -4.71 3.46
N VAL A 222 17.11 -5.74 3.84
CA VAL A 222 15.97 -6.23 3.05
C VAL A 222 14.90 -5.15 2.86
N THR A 223 14.65 -4.34 3.88
CA THR A 223 13.71 -3.21 3.79
C THR A 223 14.17 -2.19 2.76
N LEU A 224 15.45 -1.82 2.77
CA LEU A 224 16.04 -0.88 1.81
C LEU A 224 16.05 -1.43 0.38
N ASP A 225 16.39 -2.70 0.21
CA ASP A 225 16.33 -3.37 -1.10
C ASP A 225 14.90 -3.43 -1.63
N SER A 226 13.92 -3.62 -0.73
CA SER A 226 12.49 -3.58 -1.07
C SER A 226 12.07 -2.18 -1.54
N VAL A 227 12.55 -1.11 -0.89
CA VAL A 227 12.31 0.27 -1.36
C VAL A 227 12.92 0.49 -2.74
N LYS A 228 14.18 0.10 -2.94
CA LYS A 228 14.86 0.21 -4.25
C LYS A 228 14.06 -0.49 -5.35
N LYS A 229 13.65 -1.73 -5.11
CA LYS A 229 12.86 -2.50 -6.08
C LYS A 229 11.48 -1.89 -6.31
N PHE A 230 10.82 -1.43 -5.24
CA PHE A 230 9.53 -0.77 -5.32
C PHE A 230 9.58 0.49 -6.18
N LEU A 231 10.60 1.34 -6.01
CA LEU A 231 10.77 2.56 -6.83
C LEU A 231 11.12 2.25 -8.29
N THR A 232 11.83 1.16 -8.55
CA THR A 232 12.24 0.76 -9.91
C THR A 232 11.07 0.18 -10.68
N GLU A 233 10.29 -0.70 -10.05
CA GLU A 233 9.21 -1.43 -10.73
C GLU A 233 7.84 -0.75 -10.56
N MET A 234 7.71 0.23 -9.65
CA MET A 234 6.47 0.96 -9.32
C MET A 234 5.27 0.02 -9.15
N MET A 235 5.48 -1.08 -8.43
CA MET A 235 4.50 -2.15 -8.28
C MET A 235 3.43 -1.81 -7.24
N PHE A 236 2.42 -1.03 -7.61
CA PHE A 236 1.22 -0.84 -6.80
C PHE A 236 -0.02 -0.71 -7.68
N GLY A 237 -1.20 -0.61 -7.07
CA GLY A 237 -2.46 -0.41 -7.77
C GLY A 237 -3.14 -1.69 -8.26
N ALA A 238 -4.46 -1.58 -8.42
CA ALA A 238 -5.32 -2.66 -8.88
C ALA A 238 -5.32 -2.79 -10.41
N LYS A 239 -5.92 -3.87 -10.92
CA LYS A 239 -6.22 -4.10 -12.36
C LYS A 239 -5.02 -4.06 -13.33
N LYS A 240 -3.78 -4.19 -12.85
CA LYS A 240 -2.55 -4.28 -13.66
C LYS A 240 -2.60 -5.33 -14.78
N THR A 241 -3.40 -6.39 -14.64
CA THR A 241 -3.59 -7.44 -15.68
C THR A 241 -4.27 -6.94 -16.96
N ARG A 242 -4.92 -5.78 -16.91
CA ARG A 242 -5.65 -5.15 -18.03
C ARG A 242 -5.31 -3.67 -18.22
N PHE A 243 -4.77 -3.02 -17.20
CA PHE A 243 -4.36 -1.63 -17.20
C PHE A 243 -2.96 -1.55 -16.59
N LEU A 244 -1.98 -2.21 -17.21
CA LEU A 244 -0.59 -2.01 -16.85
C LEU A 244 -0.24 -0.58 -17.28
N PRO A 245 -0.13 0.38 -16.35
CA PRO A 245 0.06 1.76 -16.74
C PRO A 245 1.49 1.95 -17.22
N VAL A 246 1.68 2.87 -18.14
CA VAL A 246 3.03 3.37 -18.44
C VAL A 246 3.38 4.33 -17.31
N VAL A 247 4.40 3.94 -16.52
CA VAL A 247 4.90 4.70 -15.39
C VAL A 247 6.31 5.16 -15.72
N ASP A 248 6.53 6.47 -15.68
CA ASP A 248 7.83 7.08 -15.96
C ASP A 248 8.18 8.17 -14.94
N TRP A 249 9.41 8.17 -14.45
CA TRP A 249 9.88 9.15 -13.47
C TRP A 249 10.35 10.41 -14.20
N GLU A 250 9.65 11.53 -14.03
CA GLU A 250 10.14 12.83 -14.50
C GLU A 250 11.32 13.31 -13.64
N SER A 251 11.20 13.13 -12.33
CA SER A 251 12.24 13.47 -11.37
C SER A 251 12.05 12.72 -10.05
N LEU A 252 13.15 12.48 -9.36
CA LEU A 252 13.19 11.83 -8.06
C LEU A 252 14.28 12.48 -7.21
N VAL A 253 13.95 12.81 -5.96
CA VAL A 253 14.89 13.25 -4.94
C VAL A 253 14.79 12.29 -3.77
N VAL A 254 15.94 11.83 -3.30
CA VAL A 254 16.07 11.00 -2.11
C VAL A 254 17.01 11.71 -1.15
N ALA A 255 16.59 11.89 0.09
CA ALA A 255 17.47 12.35 1.14
C ALA A 255 17.54 11.33 2.28
N VAL A 256 18.68 11.35 2.96
CA VAL A 256 19.00 10.48 4.08
C VAL A 256 19.40 11.36 5.25
N ALA A 257 18.80 11.11 6.41
CA ALA A 257 19.05 11.85 7.64
C ALA A 257 19.21 10.91 8.83
N ASP A 258 19.88 11.38 9.87
CA ASP A 258 20.04 10.65 11.13
C ASP A 258 18.77 10.68 11.99
N ASP A 259 17.96 11.72 11.82
CA ASP A 259 16.68 11.93 12.51
C ASP A 259 15.54 12.22 11.52
N VAL A 260 14.32 12.39 12.04
CA VAL A 260 13.12 12.70 11.27
C VAL A 260 13.36 13.95 10.42
N TRP A 261 13.16 13.80 9.11
CA TRP A 261 13.29 14.88 8.14
C TRP A 261 12.07 14.86 7.22
N THR A 262 11.18 15.84 7.41
CA THR A 262 9.92 15.98 6.66
C THR A 262 9.95 17.18 5.74
#